data_AF-A0A6G6Z5V8-F1
#
_entry.id   AF-A0A6G6Z5V8-F1
#
_cell.length_a   1.000
_cell.length_b   1.000
_cell.length_c   1.000
_cell.angle_alpha   90.00
_cell.angle_beta   90.00
_cell.angle_gamma   90.00
#
_symmetry.space_group_name_H-M   'P 1'
#
loop_
_entity.id
_entity.type
_entity.pdbx_description
1 polymer ?
#
loop_
_entity_poly.entity_id
_entity_poly.type
_entity_poly.pdbx_seq_one_letter_code
_entity_poly.pdbx_strand_id
1 'polypeptide(L)'
;MLNQTRPDLNSDYPDKLLEALVTLLISFNKPNEVPNAPNEMALRELHRCGTLFLLDKPGEYRDVPVQVANIQTGQVIYQAPPSGDVPGLIEEFFKELIGIWTSGDALARPIRESAFF
;
A
#
# COMPACT_ATOMS: atom_id res chain seq x y z
N MET A 1 -34.77 17.21 -29.72
CA MET A 1 -34.47 16.48 -28.47
C MET A 1 -33.25 15.60 -28.74
N LEU A 2 -32.07 16.03 -28.28
CA LEU A 2 -30.85 15.24 -28.38
C LEU A 2 -30.86 14.24 -27.21
N ASN A 3 -31.10 12.97 -27.53
CA ASN A 3 -30.97 11.88 -26.57
C ASN A 3 -29.47 11.62 -26.41
N GLN A 4 -28.82 12.37 -25.51
CA GLN A 4 -27.46 12.08 -25.08
C GLN A 4 -27.52 10.88 -24.16
N THR A 5 -27.33 9.68 -24.71
CA THR A 5 -26.92 8.52 -23.95
C THR A 5 -25.61 8.89 -23.26
N ARG A 6 -25.66 9.04 -21.93
CA ARG A 6 -24.43 9.12 -21.12
C ARG A 6 -23.57 7.92 -21.51
N PRO A 7 -22.27 8.11 -21.80
CA PRO A 7 -21.39 6.96 -21.93
C PRO A 7 -21.46 6.20 -20.61
N ASP A 8 -21.89 4.94 -20.71
CA ASP A 8 -21.77 3.98 -19.63
C ASP A 8 -20.27 3.86 -19.37
N LEU A 9 -19.80 4.57 -18.34
CA LEU A 9 -18.44 4.46 -17.82
C LEU A 9 -18.38 3.08 -17.18
N ASN A 10 -18.20 2.06 -18.02
CA ASN A 10 -17.88 0.70 -17.65
C ASN A 10 -16.93 0.76 -16.44
N SER A 11 -17.41 0.30 -15.30
CA SER A 11 -16.75 0.37 -13.99
C SER A 11 -15.43 -0.42 -13.91
N ASP A 12 -15.02 -1.06 -15.01
CA ASP A 12 -13.89 -1.97 -15.13
C ASP A 12 -12.55 -1.31 -15.49
N TYR A 13 -12.55 -0.04 -15.88
CA TYR A 13 -11.35 0.64 -16.38
C TYR A 13 -10.36 1.16 -15.33
N PRO A 14 -10.78 1.74 -14.18
CA PRO A 14 -9.82 2.36 -13.26
C PRO A 14 -8.96 1.32 -12.54
N ASP A 15 -9.54 0.17 -12.15
CA ASP A 15 -8.83 -0.87 -11.41
C ASP A 15 -7.76 -1.55 -12.28
N LYS A 16 -8.09 -1.85 -13.54
CA LYS A 16 -7.14 -2.44 -14.51
C LYS A 16 -6.01 -1.47 -14.86
N LEU A 17 -6.31 -0.17 -14.92
CA LEU A 17 -5.27 0.86 -15.13
C LEU A 17 -4.34 0.94 -13.92
N LEU A 18 -4.87 0.93 -12.70
CA LEU A 18 -4.07 0.97 -11.48
C LEU A 18 -3.18 -0.28 -11.36
N GLU A 19 -3.74 -1.46 -11.64
CA GLU A 19 -3.00 -2.72 -11.66
C GLU A 19 -1.85 -2.69 -12.69
N ALA A 20 -2.12 -2.20 -13.90
CA ALA A 20 -1.10 -2.07 -14.94
C ALA A 20 0.01 -1.10 -14.54
N LEU A 21 -0.33 0.03 -13.93
CA LEU A 21 0.64 1.03 -13.45
C LEU A 21 1.51 0.46 -12.31
N VAL A 22 0.92 -0.23 -11.34
CA VAL A 22 1.68 -0.87 -10.25
C VAL A 22 2.61 -1.94 -10.81
N THR A 23 2.13 -2.77 -11.73
CA THR A 23 2.94 -3.81 -12.39
C THR A 23 4.11 -3.20 -13.17
N LEU A 24 3.87 -2.10 -13.87
CA LEU A 24 4.88 -1.35 -14.61
C LEU A 24 5.96 -0.82 -13.67
N LEU A 25 5.56 -0.19 -12.56
CA LEU A 25 6.47 0.34 -11.55
C LEU A 25 7.32 -0.78 -10.95
N ILE A 26 6.72 -1.91 -10.57
CA ILE A 26 7.47 -3.05 -10.04
C ILE A 26 8.53 -3.53 -11.05
N SER A 27 8.14 -3.65 -12.32
CA SER A 27 9.01 -4.14 -13.40
C SER A 27 10.16 -3.19 -13.73
N PHE A 28 9.95 -1.86 -13.67
CA PHE A 28 11.01 -0.88 -13.95
C PHE A 28 12.11 -0.86 -12.88
N ASN A 29 11.76 -1.04 -11.61
CA ASN A 29 12.73 -0.98 -10.51
C ASN A 29 13.70 -2.17 -10.55
N LYS A 30 13.19 -3.34 -10.96
CA LYS A 30 13.93 -4.60 -10.94
C LYS A 30 13.62 -5.46 -12.17
N PRO A 31 14.04 -5.05 -13.37
CA PRO A 31 13.61 -5.65 -14.64
C PRO A 31 13.99 -7.12 -14.83
N ASN A 32 14.90 -7.64 -14.01
CA ASN A 32 15.42 -9.01 -14.12
C ASN A 32 15.15 -9.87 -12.87
N GLU A 33 14.46 -9.35 -11.84
CA GLU A 33 14.16 -10.12 -10.63
C GLU A 33 12.75 -10.72 -10.73
N VAL A 34 12.69 -12.04 -10.95
CA VAL A 34 11.47 -12.83 -10.74
C VAL A 34 11.52 -13.36 -9.29
N PRO A 35 10.44 -13.27 -8.50
CA PRO A 35 9.09 -12.79 -8.85
C PRO A 35 8.90 -11.27 -8.78
N ASN A 36 7.92 -10.74 -9.54
CA ASN A 36 7.39 -9.38 -9.45
C ASN A 36 6.69 -9.14 -8.10
N ALA A 37 7.46 -9.14 -7.01
CA ALA A 37 6.95 -8.86 -5.68
C ALA A 37 6.69 -7.35 -5.52
N PRO A 38 5.67 -6.94 -4.75
CA PRO A 38 5.49 -5.54 -4.38
C PRO A 38 6.77 -4.99 -3.74
N ASN A 39 7.12 -3.76 -4.09
CA ASN A 39 8.32 -3.10 -3.59
C ASN A 39 8.04 -1.67 -3.11
N GLU A 40 8.99 -1.11 -2.39
CA GLU A 40 8.87 0.23 -1.78
C GLU A 40 8.57 1.32 -2.80
N MET A 41 9.18 1.26 -3.99
CA MET A 41 8.94 2.25 -5.04
C MET A 41 7.47 2.24 -5.47
N ALA A 42 6.91 1.06 -5.73
CA ALA A 42 5.51 0.93 -6.10
C ALA A 42 4.58 1.45 -4.99
N LEU A 43 4.89 1.17 -3.71
CA LEU A 43 4.14 1.69 -2.57
C LEU A 43 4.18 3.21 -2.49
N ARG A 44 5.36 3.81 -2.65
CA ARG A 44 5.55 5.27 -2.58
C ARG A 44 4.84 5.99 -3.71
N GLU A 45 4.91 5.46 -4.93
CA GLU A 45 4.20 6.03 -6.09
C GLU A 45 2.68 5.85 -5.97
N LEU A 46 2.21 4.70 -5.49
CA LEU A 46 0.78 4.50 -5.23
C LEU A 46 0.27 5.51 -4.19
N HIS A 47 1.00 5.70 -3.10
CA HIS A 47 0.67 6.68 -2.08
C HIS A 47 0.71 8.11 -2.65
N ARG A 48 1.75 8.45 -3.43
CA ARG A 48 1.86 9.76 -4.10
C ARG A 48 0.65 10.03 -4.97
N CYS A 49 0.25 9.10 -5.83
CA CYS A 49 -0.91 9.22 -6.71
C CYS A 49 -2.21 9.45 -5.93
N GLY A 50 -2.41 8.71 -4.82
CA GLY A 50 -3.60 8.86 -3.98
C GLY A 50 -3.65 10.15 -3.14
N THR A 51 -2.50 10.81 -2.93
CA THR A 51 -2.37 11.93 -1.97
C THR A 51 -1.79 13.21 -2.56
N LEU A 52 -1.56 13.27 -3.87
CA LEU A 52 -0.82 14.34 -4.56
C LEU A 52 -1.31 15.77 -4.25
N PHE A 53 -2.61 15.93 -3.98
CA PHE A 53 -3.24 17.22 -3.67
C PHE A 53 -3.79 17.31 -2.24
N LEU A 54 -3.51 16.30 -1.41
CA LEU A 54 -4.01 16.18 -0.04
C LEU A 54 -2.91 16.42 1.00
N LEU A 55 -1.67 16.10 0.65
CA LEU A 55 -0.53 16.15 1.57
C LEU A 55 0.57 17.07 1.03
N ASP A 56 1.35 17.63 1.95
CA ASP A 56 2.53 18.45 1.64
C ASP A 56 3.68 17.61 1.04
N LYS A 57 3.82 16.36 1.51
CA LYS A 57 4.87 15.42 1.07
C LYS A 57 4.29 14.09 0.57
N PRO A 58 3.60 14.06 -0.59
CA PRO A 58 3.02 12.84 -1.15
C PRO A 58 4.09 11.81 -1.53
N GLY A 59 3.97 10.60 -0.97
CA GLY A 59 4.85 9.47 -1.28
C GLY A 59 6.14 9.44 -0.46
N GLU A 60 6.26 10.29 0.56
CA GLU A 60 7.37 10.29 1.50
C GLU A 60 6.96 9.67 2.85
N TYR A 61 7.96 9.17 3.58
CA TYR A 61 7.74 8.84 4.99
C TYR A 61 7.48 10.10 5.79
N ARG A 62 6.63 9.97 6.80
CA ARG A 62 6.42 11.03 7.79
C ARG A 62 7.73 11.37 8.49
N ASP A 63 7.94 12.64 8.72
CA ASP A 63 9.01 13.19 9.56
C ASP A 63 8.51 13.56 10.96
N VAL A 64 7.18 13.57 11.17
CA VAL A 64 6.54 13.89 12.45
C VAL A 64 5.97 12.66 13.17
N PRO A 65 5.78 12.74 14.51
CA PRO A 65 5.01 11.75 15.26
C PRO A 65 3.54 11.72 14.81
N VAL A 66 2.96 10.52 14.76
CA VAL A 66 1.54 10.32 14.45
C VAL A 66 0.92 9.33 15.43
N GLN A 67 -0.37 9.50 15.69
CA GLN A 67 -1.16 8.64 16.55
C GLN A 67 -2.55 8.44 15.94
N VAL A 68 -3.17 7.31 16.23
CA VAL A 68 -4.58 7.06 15.91
C VAL A 68 -5.38 7.25 17.20
N ALA A 69 -6.34 8.16 17.18
CA ALA A 69 -7.19 8.45 18.31
C ALA A 69 -8.67 8.33 17.94
N ASN A 70 -9.49 7.95 18.91
CA ASN A 70 -10.94 8.01 18.77
C ASN A 70 -11.36 9.49 18.76
N ILE A 71 -11.99 9.93 17.68
CA ILE A 71 -12.37 11.34 17.49
C ILE A 71 -13.46 11.77 18.51
N GLN A 72 -14.32 10.86 18.93
CA GLN A 72 -15.43 11.16 19.85
C GLN A 72 -14.95 11.25 21.31
N THR A 73 -14.02 10.40 21.72
CA THR A 73 -13.56 10.33 23.12
C THR A 73 -12.20 10.99 23.36
N GLY A 74 -11.44 11.28 22.30
CA GLY A 74 -10.07 11.78 22.37
C GLY A 74 -9.04 10.72 22.82
N GLN A 75 -9.46 9.49 23.11
CA GLN A 75 -8.58 8.43 23.58
C GLN A 75 -7.64 7.97 22.46
N VAL A 76 -6.33 7.90 22.73
CA VAL A 76 -5.35 7.32 21.82
C VAL A 76 -5.56 5.80 21.76
N ILE A 77 -5.83 5.30 20.56
CA ILE A 77 -6.01 3.87 20.25
C ILE A 77 -4.66 3.24 19.94
N TYR A 78 -3.81 3.96 19.20
CA TYR A 78 -2.52 3.47 18.77
C TYR A 78 -1.51 4.62 18.66
N GLN A 79 -0.33 4.39 19.20
CA GLN A 79 0.82 5.27 19.04
C GLN A 79 1.76 4.65 18.00
N ALA A 80 1.97 5.34 16.88
CA ALA A 80 2.92 4.86 15.89
C ALA A 80 4.36 4.97 16.43
N PRO A 81 5.31 4.18 15.89
CA PRO A 81 6.72 4.30 16.21
C PRO A 81 7.27 5.71 15.99
N PRO A 82 8.45 6.06 16.51
CA PRO A 82 9.17 7.26 16.10
C PRO A 82 9.30 7.37 14.58
N SER A 83 9.25 8.59 14.03
CA SER A 83 9.38 8.80 12.57
C SER A 83 10.73 8.33 12.04
N GLY A 84 11.81 8.51 12.82
CA GLY A 84 13.16 8.07 12.48
C GLY A 84 13.32 6.56 12.29
N ASP A 85 12.44 5.74 12.88
CA ASP A 85 12.50 4.28 12.78
C ASP A 85 11.78 3.75 11.53
N VAL A 86 10.93 4.58 10.89
CA VAL A 86 10.09 4.15 9.77
C VAL A 86 10.89 3.57 8.60
N PRO A 87 12.01 4.16 8.13
CA PRO A 87 12.75 3.60 7.00
C PRO A 87 13.24 2.17 7.27
N GLY A 88 13.77 1.90 8.47
CA GLY A 88 14.25 0.57 8.85
C GLY A 88 13.10 -0.44 8.95
N LEU A 89 11.98 -0.05 9.55
CA LEU A 89 10.79 -0.90 9.66
C LEU A 89 10.20 -1.25 8.29
N ILE A 90 10.21 -0.32 7.32
CA ILE A 90 9.73 -0.59 5.96
C ILE A 90 10.69 -1.51 5.21
N GLU A 91 12.00 -1.36 5.40
CA GLU A 91 12.99 -2.28 4.83
C GLU A 91 12.78 -3.72 5.35
N GLU A 92 12.59 -3.88 6.66
CA GLU A 92 12.27 -5.16 7.29
C GLU A 92 10.97 -5.76 6.75
N PHE A 93 9.91 -4.94 6.67
CA PHE A 93 8.64 -5.34 6.08
C PHE A 93 8.78 -5.89 4.66
N PHE A 94 9.51 -5.21 3.76
CA PHE A 94 9.67 -5.69 2.39
C PHE A 94 10.54 -6.95 2.30
N LYS A 95 11.52 -7.13 3.19
CA LYS A 95 12.27 -8.39 3.28
C LYS A 95 11.35 -9.56 3.64
N GLU A 96 10.49 -9.38 4.65
CA GLU A 96 9.50 -10.40 5.03
C GLU A 96 8.47 -10.65 3.92
N LEU A 97 7.96 -9.59 3.30
CA LEU A 97 6.99 -9.68 2.22
C LEU A 97 7.54 -10.47 1.05
N ILE A 98 8.78 -10.21 0.62
CA ILE A 98 9.44 -10.96 -0.46
C ILE A 98 9.61 -12.43 -0.06
N GLY A 99 10.01 -12.69 1.19
CA GLY A 99 10.12 -14.05 1.73
C GLY A 99 8.79 -14.82 1.64
N ILE A 100 7.68 -14.18 2.03
CA ILE A 100 6.34 -14.77 1.93
C ILE A 100 5.98 -15.00 0.45
N TRP A 101 6.11 -13.96 -0.38
CA TRP A 101 5.74 -13.96 -1.79
C TRP A 101 6.44 -15.05 -2.60
N THR A 102 7.69 -15.38 -2.25
CA THR A 102 8.49 -16.43 -2.90
C THR A 102 8.21 -17.83 -2.35
N SER A 103 7.70 -17.95 -1.13
CA SER A 103 7.50 -19.25 -0.44
C SER A 103 6.17 -19.95 -0.74
N GLY A 104 5.24 -19.31 -1.46
CA GLY A 104 3.90 -19.82 -1.77
C GLY A 104 2.78 -18.95 -1.18
N ASP A 105 1.52 -19.30 -1.48
CA ASP A 105 0.36 -18.46 -1.20
C ASP A 105 0.29 -17.95 0.25
N ALA A 106 0.43 -16.63 0.41
CA ALA A 106 0.37 -15.92 1.69
C ALA A 106 -0.97 -16.15 2.42
N LEU A 107 -2.03 -16.45 1.67
CA LEU A 107 -3.39 -16.72 2.16
C LEU A 107 -3.63 -18.22 2.43
N ALA A 108 -2.71 -19.11 2.03
CA ALA A 108 -2.80 -20.54 2.27
C ALA A 108 -2.29 -20.97 3.66
N ARG A 109 -1.88 -20.04 4.53
CA ARG A 109 -1.63 -20.38 5.93
C ARG A 109 -2.95 -20.80 6.57
N PRO A 110 -3.07 -22.02 7.14
CA PRO A 110 -4.22 -22.35 7.97
C PRO A 110 -4.27 -21.31 9.08
N ILE A 111 -5.45 -20.71 9.29
CA ILE A 111 -5.75 -19.87 10.44
C ILE A 111 -5.23 -20.64 11.65
N ARG A 112 -4.10 -20.21 12.22
CA ARG A 112 -3.75 -20.66 13.55
C ARG A 112 -4.85 -20.08 14.41
N GLU A 113 -5.76 -20.94 14.85
CA GLU A 113 -6.57 -20.69 16.03
C GLU A 113 -5.57 -20.32 17.12
N SER A 114 -5.34 -19.02 17.30
CA SER A 114 -4.68 -18.52 18.47
C SER A 114 -5.61 -18.89 19.62
N ALA A 115 -5.26 -19.97 20.31
CA ALA A 115 -5.68 -20.21 21.67
C ALA A 115 -5.39 -18.92 22.45
N PHE A 116 -6.44 -18.15 22.68
CA PHE A 116 -6.47 -17.11 23.69
C PHE A 116 -6.23 -17.81 25.03
N PHE A 117 -5.10 -17.53 25.66
CA PHE A 117 -4.94 -17.62 27.11
C PHE A 117 -5.04 -16.21 27.67
#